data_AF-A0A7S6M9J4-F1
#
_entry.id   AF-A0A7S6M9J4-F1
#
_cell.length_a   1.000
_cell.length_b   1.000
_cell.length_c   1.000
_cell.angle_alpha   90.00
_cell.angle_beta   90.00
_cell.angle_gamma   90.00
#
_symmetry.space_group_name_H-M   'P 1'
#
loop_
_entity.id
_entity.type
_entity.pdbx_description
1 polymer ?
#
loop_
_entity_poly.entity_id
_entity_poly.type
_entity_poly.pdbx_seq_one_letter_code
_entity_poly.pdbx_strand_id
1 'polypeptide(L)'
;MRRVVVSASTVTQKSTAGPATAPHTLVAEFASADALVRACEQVRNAGYTRWDAHSPYPVHGIDRAIGIRATRLPVLIFLCGATGTTIGVLLQWWTNAVNAGVQFPWVPTFLQGYNFIISGKPYWSFPANIPVIFELTILLSAFGAFFGMLALNGLPQHYNPLLRLDRFRRVTDDRFFISIGLDDPKYGSATRRLLEGAGAAAVEIADDVKESAPPRWFLRAHVMLACFLLIPLAVIAYMRVDKQSQPRIHIVQDMDNQERYTAGKQMANDVFADGRSARPKIAGTLAREDFTQDPHYYQGRVGDQWATGIPMYHPELQRLAGGAAEVNEQLMRRGRDRYAIFCSHCHGLDGAGAGRVATYVVQREIGFVPPKSYADPDVLVRPVGHLFNTITNGIRTMAPHGDQIPVADRWAIVAYVKALQRAQAATIEDVPTEQRSRMTQPK
;
A
#
# COMPACT_ATOMS: atom_id res chain seq x y z
N MET A 1 70.38 59.31 21.95
CA MET A 1 70.39 59.12 20.48
C MET A 1 69.73 57.77 20.20
N ARG A 2 68.67 57.58 19.41
CA ARG A 2 67.89 58.40 18.47
C ARG A 2 66.41 58.02 18.62
N ARG A 3 65.53 59.02 18.58
CA ARG A 3 64.08 58.88 18.40
C ARG A 3 63.81 58.23 17.04
N VAL A 4 62.98 57.19 17.01
CA VAL A 4 62.35 56.72 15.77
C VAL A 4 61.00 57.41 15.68
N VAL A 5 60.93 58.37 14.76
CA VAL A 5 59.73 59.06 14.31
C VAL A 5 58.99 58.09 13.40
N VAL A 6 57.74 57.75 13.73
CA VAL A 6 56.82 57.11 12.78
C VAL A 6 55.81 58.16 12.36
N SER A 7 55.89 58.50 11.08
CA SER A 7 55.10 59.49 10.36
C SER A 7 53.60 59.17 10.42
N ALA A 8 52.80 60.20 10.71
CA ALA A 8 51.36 60.18 10.52
C ALA A 8 51.04 60.15 9.02
N SER A 9 50.46 59.04 8.56
CA SER A 9 49.87 58.97 7.22
C SER A 9 48.38 59.27 7.34
N THR A 10 48.01 60.47 6.90
CA THR A 10 46.64 60.95 6.73
C THR A 10 45.88 60.00 5.80
N VAL A 11 45.02 59.14 6.35
CA VAL A 11 44.06 58.37 5.57
C VAL A 11 42.94 59.32 5.18
N THR A 12 43.00 59.81 3.95
CA THR A 12 41.93 60.53 3.29
C THR A 12 40.68 59.65 3.27
N GLN A 13 39.69 59.94 4.13
CA GLN A 13 38.38 59.33 4.03
C GLN A 13 37.73 59.75 2.72
N LYS A 14 37.78 58.85 1.74
CA LYS A 14 37.03 58.97 0.51
C LYS A 14 35.55 58.75 0.85
N SER A 15 34.81 59.86 0.91
CA SER A 15 33.35 59.87 0.94
C SER A 15 32.83 59.14 -0.30
N THR A 16 32.44 57.89 -0.13
CA THR A 16 31.58 57.18 -1.08
C THR A 16 30.20 57.11 -0.44
N ALA A 17 29.29 57.96 -0.91
CA ALA A 17 27.88 57.84 -0.64
C ALA A 17 27.41 56.44 -1.07
N GLY A 18 27.23 55.55 -0.09
CA GLY A 18 26.55 54.26 -0.25
C GLY A 18 25.08 54.40 0.16
N PRO A 19 24.14 53.75 -0.53
CA PRO A 19 22.72 53.88 -0.21
C PRO A 19 22.34 53.06 1.04
N ALA A 20 21.53 53.69 1.90
CA ALA A 20 20.76 53.21 3.06
C ALA A 20 21.52 52.56 4.24
N THR A 21 21.68 53.34 5.32
CA THR A 21 21.91 52.86 6.70
C THR A 21 20.89 51.78 7.09
N ALA A 22 21.37 50.63 7.54
CA ALA A 22 20.55 49.47 7.93
C ALA A 22 19.57 49.80 9.08
N PRO A 23 18.41 49.14 9.19
CA PRO A 23 17.39 49.48 10.16
C PRO A 23 17.82 49.08 11.56
N HIS A 24 18.14 50.05 12.40
CA HIS A 24 18.25 49.80 13.83
C HIS A 24 16.85 49.42 14.35
N THR A 25 16.76 48.67 15.45
CA THR A 25 15.44 48.31 16.03
C THR A 25 15.37 48.74 17.48
N LEU A 26 14.31 49.45 17.87
CA LEU A 26 14.03 49.80 19.25
C LEU A 26 13.26 48.64 19.91
N VAL A 27 13.75 48.16 21.05
CA VAL A 27 13.22 46.98 21.73
C VAL A 27 12.78 47.37 23.14
N ALA A 28 11.56 47.00 23.53
CA ALA A 28 11.01 47.24 24.86
C ALA A 28 10.69 45.91 25.58
N GLU A 29 11.13 45.77 26.82
CA GLU A 29 10.89 44.61 27.70
C GLU A 29 9.62 44.81 28.54
N PHE A 30 8.80 43.76 28.67
CA PHE A 30 7.60 43.72 29.50
C PHE A 30 7.62 42.51 30.44
N ALA A 31 7.05 42.69 31.63
CA ALA A 31 7.08 41.69 32.69
C ALA A 31 6.01 40.60 32.58
N SER A 32 4.92 40.82 31.83
CA SER A 32 3.81 39.87 31.69
C SER A 32 3.14 39.94 30.32
N ALA A 33 2.45 38.86 29.95
CA ALA A 33 1.67 38.77 28.71
C ALA A 33 0.57 39.84 28.62
N ASP A 34 -0.13 40.13 29.73
CA ASP A 34 -1.18 41.15 29.76
C ASP A 34 -0.63 42.56 29.52
N ALA A 35 0.56 42.85 30.06
CA ALA A 35 1.24 44.12 29.82
C ALA A 35 1.65 44.23 28.34
N LEU A 36 2.16 43.14 27.75
CA LEU A 36 2.47 43.06 26.32
C LEU A 36 1.23 43.35 25.47
N VAL A 37 0.11 42.67 25.72
CA VAL A 37 -1.12 42.82 24.92
C VAL A 37 -1.62 44.27 24.96
N ARG A 38 -1.69 44.91 26.13
CA ARG A 38 -2.09 46.32 26.25
C ARG A 38 -1.11 47.25 25.54
N ALA A 39 0.19 46.98 25.62
CA ALA A 39 1.19 47.77 24.91
C ALA A 39 1.06 47.62 23.40
N CYS A 40 0.83 46.40 22.88
CA CYS A 40 0.56 46.14 21.48
C CYS A 40 -0.65 46.96 20.97
N GLU A 41 -1.74 47.02 21.74
CA GLU A 41 -2.91 47.84 21.37
C GLU A 41 -2.55 49.33 21.27
N GLN A 42 -1.75 49.85 22.21
CA GLN A 42 -1.32 51.25 22.18
C GLN A 42 -0.41 51.54 20.98
N VAL A 43 0.55 50.66 20.68
CA VAL A 43 1.45 50.79 19.53
C VAL A 43 0.66 50.72 18.22
N ARG A 44 -0.27 49.77 18.09
CA ARG A 44 -1.18 49.68 16.94
C ARG A 44 -2.04 50.94 16.79
N ASN A 45 -2.67 51.41 17.86
CA ASN A 45 -3.54 52.58 17.84
C ASN A 45 -2.77 53.88 17.56
N ALA A 46 -1.48 53.94 17.93
CA ALA A 46 -0.59 55.05 17.56
C ALA A 46 -0.21 55.03 16.07
N GLY A 47 -0.48 53.94 15.35
CA GLY A 47 -0.32 53.83 13.91
C GLY A 47 1.07 53.43 13.43
N TYR A 48 1.83 52.71 14.25
CA TYR A 48 3.07 52.06 13.81
C TYR A 48 2.76 50.86 12.92
N THR A 49 3.62 50.62 11.93
CA THR A 49 3.39 49.63 10.85
C THR A 49 4.51 48.61 10.68
N ARG A 50 5.74 48.94 11.09
CA ARG A 50 6.94 48.09 11.02
C ARG A 50 7.40 47.72 12.42
N TRP A 51 6.64 46.86 13.06
CA TRP A 51 6.93 46.40 14.40
C TRP A 51 6.42 44.97 14.61
N ASP A 52 6.93 44.31 15.64
CA ASP A 52 6.58 42.95 16.00
C ASP A 52 6.57 42.76 17.52
N ALA A 53 5.93 41.70 18.00
CA ALA A 53 5.88 41.33 19.41
C ALA A 53 6.41 39.91 19.62
N HIS A 54 7.24 39.75 20.66
CA HIS A 54 7.93 38.51 20.95
C HIS A 54 7.48 37.99 22.32
N SER A 55 7.15 36.70 22.37
CA SER A 55 6.69 36.03 23.58
C SER A 55 7.22 34.60 23.63
N PRO A 56 7.47 34.04 24.83
CA PRO A 56 7.99 32.68 24.99
C PRO A 56 6.97 31.60 24.63
N TYR A 57 5.68 31.96 24.59
CA TYR A 57 4.57 31.06 24.29
C TYR A 57 3.44 31.83 23.59
N PRO A 58 2.51 31.14 22.89
CA PRO A 58 1.37 31.78 22.24
C PRO A 58 0.46 32.51 23.25
N VAL A 59 0.39 33.85 23.14
CA VAL A 59 -0.47 34.68 24.00
C VAL A 59 -1.84 34.86 23.36
N HIS A 60 -2.91 34.46 24.05
CA HIS A 60 -4.28 34.63 23.55
C HIS A 60 -4.64 36.11 23.33
N GLY A 61 -5.17 36.43 22.15
CA GLY A 61 -5.62 37.78 21.81
C GLY A 61 -4.52 38.72 21.28
N ILE A 62 -3.25 38.28 21.28
CA ILE A 62 -2.13 39.09 20.77
C ILE A 62 -2.30 39.42 19.28
N ASP A 63 -2.84 38.49 18.49
CA ASP A 63 -3.10 38.67 17.05
C ASP A 63 -4.01 39.88 16.80
N ARG A 64 -5.07 40.00 17.61
CA ARG A 64 -6.00 41.13 17.55
C ARG A 64 -5.30 42.41 18.03
N ALA A 65 -4.52 42.33 19.11
CA ALA A 65 -3.81 43.48 19.68
C ALA A 65 -2.79 44.08 18.71
N ILE A 66 -2.01 43.24 18.01
CA ILE A 66 -1.10 43.66 16.93
C ILE A 66 -1.89 44.08 15.69
N GLY A 67 -3.01 43.41 15.40
CA GLY A 67 -3.81 43.65 14.20
C GLY A 67 -3.26 42.91 12.98
N ILE A 68 -2.70 41.70 13.18
CA ILE A 68 -2.18 40.89 12.08
C ILE A 68 -3.31 40.37 11.17
N ARG A 69 -3.01 40.24 9.88
CA ARG A 69 -3.94 39.65 8.91
C ARG A 69 -3.89 38.13 8.98
N ALA A 70 -4.97 37.48 8.55
CA ALA A 70 -4.98 36.02 8.40
C ALA A 70 -3.84 35.56 7.47
N THR A 71 -3.12 34.51 7.89
CA THR A 71 -2.03 33.93 7.11
C THR A 71 -2.54 33.29 5.81
N ARG A 72 -1.71 33.32 4.76
CA ARG A 72 -1.97 32.64 3.48
C ARG A 72 -1.60 31.14 3.52
N LEU A 73 -0.98 30.69 4.61
CA LEU A 73 -0.51 29.32 4.77
C LEU A 73 -1.61 28.26 4.55
N PRO A 74 -2.86 28.41 5.05
CA PRO A 74 -3.90 27.41 4.82
C PRO A 74 -4.25 27.21 3.34
N VAL A 75 -4.22 28.28 2.54
CA VAL A 75 -4.46 28.21 1.09
C VAL A 75 -3.33 27.46 0.40
N LEU A 76 -2.09 27.74 0.78
CA LEU A 76 -0.91 27.02 0.27
C LEU A 76 -1.01 25.52 0.59
N ILE A 77 -1.33 25.17 1.85
CA ILE A 77 -1.49 23.78 2.28
C ILE A 77 -2.57 23.07 1.46
N PHE A 78 -3.72 23.72 1.27
CA PHE A 78 -4.80 23.17 0.46
C PHE A 78 -4.35 22.88 -0.97
N LEU A 79 -3.63 23.82 -1.61
CA LEU A 79 -3.12 23.63 -2.97
C LEU A 79 -2.11 22.48 -3.03
N CYS A 80 -1.18 22.38 -2.08
CA CYS A 80 -0.24 21.26 -2.00
C CYS A 80 -0.96 19.92 -1.82
N GLY A 81 -1.97 19.87 -0.96
CA GLY A 81 -2.80 18.68 -0.77
C GLY A 81 -3.57 18.29 -2.03
N ALA A 82 -4.20 19.25 -2.70
CA ALA A 82 -4.92 19.04 -3.96
C ALA A 82 -3.98 18.52 -5.07
N THR A 83 -2.75 19.04 -5.13
CA THR A 83 -1.69 18.49 -6.00
C THR A 83 -1.36 17.05 -5.63
N GLY A 84 -1.24 16.73 -4.34
CA GLY A 84 -0.99 15.36 -3.87
C GLY A 84 -2.09 14.38 -4.26
N THR A 85 -3.36 14.78 -4.08
CA THR A 85 -4.53 14.00 -4.53
C THR A 85 -4.47 13.74 -6.03
N THR A 86 -4.19 14.79 -6.82
CA THR A 86 -4.13 14.72 -8.28
C THR A 86 -2.99 13.78 -8.73
N ILE A 87 -1.81 13.91 -8.13
CA ILE A 87 -0.67 13.02 -8.39
C ILE A 87 -1.04 11.57 -8.03
N GLY A 88 -1.66 11.33 -6.88
CA GLY A 88 -2.04 9.98 -6.45
C GLY A 88 -3.03 9.31 -7.41
N VAL A 89 -4.01 10.05 -7.91
CA VAL A 89 -4.95 9.55 -8.92
C VAL A 89 -4.23 9.26 -10.24
N LEU A 90 -3.50 10.24 -10.76
CA LEU A 90 -2.84 10.14 -12.06
C LEU A 90 -1.74 9.09 -12.08
N LEU A 91 -0.95 8.97 -11.01
CA LEU A 91 0.11 7.97 -10.89
C LEU A 91 -0.45 6.56 -10.92
N GLN A 92 -1.50 6.28 -10.15
CA GLN A 92 -2.09 4.95 -10.09
C GLN A 92 -2.85 4.59 -11.36
N TRP A 93 -3.48 5.58 -12.00
CA TRP A 93 -4.05 5.40 -13.33
C TRP A 93 -2.98 5.14 -14.38
N TRP A 94 -1.92 5.96 -14.42
CA TRP A 94 -0.80 5.83 -15.34
C TRP A 94 -0.16 4.46 -15.23
N THR A 95 0.13 3.99 -14.01
CA THR A 95 0.85 2.74 -13.78
C THR A 95 0.02 1.48 -14.06
N ASN A 96 -1.29 1.48 -13.76
CA ASN A 96 -2.12 0.27 -13.84
C ASN A 96 -3.07 0.19 -15.03
N ALA A 97 -3.48 1.32 -15.61
CA ALA A 97 -4.63 1.38 -16.52
C ALA A 97 -4.38 2.12 -17.84
N VAL A 98 -3.20 2.70 -18.07
CA VAL A 98 -2.95 3.54 -19.26
C VAL A 98 -3.11 2.75 -20.57
N ASN A 99 -2.69 1.49 -20.61
CA ASN A 99 -2.79 0.66 -21.81
C ASN A 99 -4.20 0.11 -22.05
N ALA A 100 -5.18 0.43 -21.21
CA ALA A 100 -6.57 -0.04 -21.33
C ALA A 100 -7.42 0.83 -22.28
N GLY A 101 -6.83 1.83 -22.95
CA GLY A 101 -7.55 2.68 -23.89
C GLY A 101 -6.78 3.88 -24.45
N VAL A 102 -5.60 4.22 -23.90
CA VAL A 102 -4.81 5.37 -24.37
C VAL A 102 -3.34 4.96 -24.51
N GLN A 103 -2.90 4.70 -25.75
CA GLN A 103 -1.48 4.52 -26.04
C GLN A 103 -0.84 5.87 -26.33
N PHE A 104 0.34 6.12 -25.75
CA PHE A 104 1.13 7.32 -25.99
C PHE A 104 2.37 6.95 -26.83
N PRO A 105 2.30 7.04 -28.17
CA PRO A 105 3.35 6.50 -29.06
C PRO A 105 4.71 7.19 -28.89
N TRP A 106 4.71 8.42 -28.41
CA TRP A 106 5.91 9.22 -28.15
C TRP A 106 6.56 8.94 -26.79
N VAL A 107 5.90 8.20 -25.90
CA VAL A 107 6.48 7.81 -24.60
C VAL A 107 7.16 6.46 -24.77
N PRO A 108 8.46 6.30 -24.43
CA PRO A 108 9.14 5.02 -24.52
C PRO A 108 8.40 3.93 -23.72
N THR A 109 8.34 2.70 -24.25
CA THR A 109 7.58 1.59 -23.65
C THR A 109 7.93 1.31 -22.19
N PHE A 110 9.18 1.55 -21.78
CA PHE A 110 9.64 1.36 -20.39
C PHE A 110 9.14 2.44 -19.41
N LEU A 111 8.58 3.55 -19.90
CA LEU A 111 7.96 4.62 -19.10
C LEU A 111 6.42 4.56 -19.15
N GLN A 112 5.86 3.75 -20.03
CA GLN A 112 4.42 3.50 -20.06
C GLN A 112 4.03 2.58 -18.90
N GLY A 113 2.85 2.79 -18.33
CA GLY A 113 2.31 1.87 -17.34
C GLY A 113 2.13 0.46 -17.88
N TYR A 114 1.86 -0.49 -16.99
CA TYR A 114 1.68 -1.89 -17.34
C TYR A 114 0.38 -2.42 -16.75
N ASN A 115 -0.54 -2.79 -17.63
CA ASN A 115 -1.82 -3.34 -17.23
C ASN A 115 -1.62 -4.78 -16.75
N PHE A 116 -1.71 -4.98 -15.44
CA PHE A 116 -1.55 -6.29 -14.83
C PHE A 116 -2.83 -6.72 -14.11
N ILE A 117 -3.46 -7.82 -14.56
CA ILE A 117 -4.66 -8.35 -13.91
C ILE A 117 -4.23 -9.10 -12.64
N ILE A 118 -4.40 -8.45 -11.49
CA ILE A 118 -4.14 -9.05 -10.17
C ILE A 118 -5.44 -9.56 -9.59
N SER A 119 -5.54 -10.88 -9.37
CA SER A 119 -6.69 -11.51 -8.69
C SER A 119 -8.05 -11.22 -9.35
N GLY A 120 -8.07 -10.97 -10.67
CA GLY A 120 -9.31 -10.68 -11.42
C GLY A 120 -9.94 -9.32 -11.13
N LYS A 121 -9.24 -8.41 -10.42
CA LYS A 121 -9.74 -7.06 -10.15
C LYS A 121 -9.66 -6.17 -11.40
N PRO A 122 -10.50 -5.13 -11.52
CA PRO A 122 -10.37 -4.14 -12.58
C PRO A 122 -9.00 -3.46 -12.56
N TYR A 123 -8.46 -3.11 -13.73
CA TYR A 123 -7.17 -2.41 -13.85
C TYR A 123 -7.09 -1.10 -13.05
N TRP A 124 -8.23 -0.43 -12.85
CA TRP A 124 -8.32 0.71 -11.96
C TRP A 124 -9.51 0.56 -11.03
N SER A 125 -9.24 0.58 -9.71
CA SER A 125 -10.25 0.41 -8.67
C SER A 125 -10.15 1.56 -7.69
N PHE A 126 -11.17 2.42 -7.67
CA PHE A 126 -11.18 3.58 -6.79
C PHE A 126 -11.02 3.19 -5.31
N PRO A 127 -11.76 2.20 -4.75
CA PRO A 127 -11.59 1.81 -3.35
C PRO A 127 -10.18 1.31 -3.00
N ALA A 128 -9.52 0.61 -3.92
CA ALA A 128 -8.17 0.10 -3.71
C ALA A 128 -7.11 1.21 -3.74
N ASN A 129 -7.40 2.31 -4.46
CA ASN A 129 -6.46 3.39 -4.70
C ASN A 129 -6.53 4.51 -3.64
N ILE A 130 -7.61 4.56 -2.85
CA ILE A 130 -7.83 5.58 -1.80
C ILE A 130 -6.66 5.70 -0.82
N PRO A 131 -6.08 4.61 -0.27
CA PRO A 131 -4.99 4.74 0.70
C PRO A 131 -3.79 5.51 0.13
N VAL A 132 -3.38 5.21 -1.10
CA VAL A 132 -2.25 5.90 -1.75
C VAL A 132 -2.58 7.35 -2.07
N ILE A 133 -3.81 7.64 -2.52
CA ILE A 133 -4.28 9.01 -2.76
C ILE A 133 -4.20 9.81 -1.46
N PHE A 134 -4.78 9.27 -0.39
CA PHE A 134 -4.82 9.89 0.93
C PHE A 134 -3.41 10.19 1.45
N GLU A 135 -2.50 9.21 1.42
CA GLU A 135 -1.13 9.40 1.89
C GLU A 135 -0.39 10.50 1.11
N LEU A 136 -0.54 10.55 -0.23
CA LEU A 136 0.07 11.61 -1.03
C LEU A 136 -0.54 12.99 -0.76
N THR A 137 -1.86 13.08 -0.53
CA THR A 137 -2.52 14.31 -0.12
C THR A 137 -1.96 14.81 1.21
N ILE A 138 -1.87 13.95 2.22
CA ILE A 138 -1.38 14.32 3.56
C ILE A 138 0.11 14.66 3.52
N LEU A 139 0.92 13.88 2.81
CA LEU A 139 2.35 14.12 2.67
C LEU A 139 2.65 15.49 2.07
N LEU A 140 2.03 15.83 0.92
CA LEU A 140 2.26 17.13 0.30
C LEU A 140 1.64 18.28 1.10
N SER A 141 0.50 18.05 1.76
CA SER A 141 -0.07 19.04 2.69
C SER A 141 0.89 19.34 3.86
N ALA A 142 1.49 18.31 4.45
CA ALA A 142 2.43 18.43 5.55
C ALA A 142 3.72 19.14 5.13
N PHE A 143 4.27 18.83 3.96
CA PHE A 143 5.40 19.58 3.39
C PHE A 143 5.03 21.03 3.08
N GLY A 144 3.85 21.28 2.50
CA GLY A 144 3.33 22.63 2.29
C GLY A 144 3.19 23.40 3.60
N ALA A 145 2.75 22.75 4.67
CA ALA A 145 2.63 23.35 6.01
C ALA A 145 4.00 23.68 6.59
N PHE A 146 4.91 22.71 6.63
CA PHE A 146 6.22 22.86 7.24
C PHE A 146 7.08 23.87 6.48
N PHE A 147 7.33 23.63 5.19
CA PHE A 147 8.18 24.52 4.39
C PHE A 147 7.50 25.86 4.08
N GLY A 148 6.17 25.87 3.94
CA GLY A 148 5.41 27.11 3.77
C GLY A 148 5.46 28.00 5.01
N MET A 149 5.33 27.43 6.21
CA MET A 149 5.48 28.17 7.46
C MET A 149 6.89 28.77 7.59
N LEU A 150 7.93 27.97 7.31
CA LEU A 150 9.30 28.46 7.34
C LEU A 150 9.50 29.61 6.33
N ALA A 151 9.10 29.42 5.08
CA ALA A 151 9.30 30.42 4.02
C ALA A 151 8.52 31.72 4.29
N LEU A 152 7.26 31.64 4.74
CA LEU A 152 6.45 32.83 5.03
C LEU A 152 6.95 33.61 6.25
N ASN A 153 7.63 32.94 7.18
CA ASN A 153 8.30 33.57 8.33
C ASN A 153 9.75 33.99 8.01
N GLY A 154 10.22 33.84 6.77
CA GLY A 154 11.59 34.18 6.38
C GLY A 154 12.66 33.26 6.98
N LEU A 155 12.29 32.04 7.37
CA LEU A 155 13.17 31.04 7.95
C LEU A 155 13.76 30.10 6.88
N PRO A 156 14.98 29.58 7.09
CA PRO A 156 15.84 29.78 8.25
C PRO A 156 16.53 31.15 8.26
N GLN A 157 16.36 31.90 9.35
CA GLN A 157 17.09 33.13 9.61
C GLN A 157 18.21 32.86 10.61
N HIS A 158 19.42 32.64 10.12
CA HIS A 158 20.56 32.27 10.97
C HIS A 158 21.06 33.37 11.90
N TYR A 159 20.67 34.63 11.63
CA TYR A 159 21.09 35.78 12.39
C TYR A 159 19.94 36.77 12.56
N ASN A 160 19.67 37.16 13.81
CA ASN A 160 18.75 38.23 14.16
C ASN A 160 19.46 39.16 15.17
N PRO A 161 19.59 40.47 14.89
CA PRO A 161 20.26 41.44 15.78
C PRO A 161 19.72 41.45 17.21
N LEU A 162 18.42 41.18 17.39
CA LEU A 162 17.77 41.15 18.70
C LEU A 162 18.45 40.15 19.66
N LEU A 163 18.97 39.03 19.15
CA LEU A 163 19.62 37.98 19.94
C LEU A 163 20.97 38.41 20.57
N ARG A 164 21.50 39.58 20.20
CA ARG A 164 22.70 40.15 20.85
C ARG A 164 22.40 40.91 22.13
N LEU A 165 21.16 41.38 22.31
CA LEU A 165 20.76 42.09 23.51
C LEU A 165 20.68 41.10 24.68
N ASP A 166 21.43 41.35 25.75
CA ASP A 166 21.47 40.46 26.92
C ASP A 166 20.08 40.28 27.55
N ARG A 167 19.24 41.31 27.53
CA ARG A 167 17.85 41.22 27.99
C ARG A 167 16.98 40.35 27.08
N PHE A 168 17.13 40.48 25.77
CA PHE A 168 16.33 39.74 24.79
C PHE A 168 16.60 38.22 24.83
N ARG A 169 17.74 37.78 25.39
CA ARG A 169 17.99 36.34 25.65
C ARG A 169 16.92 35.68 26.51
N ARG A 170 16.16 36.44 27.31
CA ARG A 170 15.04 35.96 28.13
C ARG A 170 13.71 35.85 27.39
N VAL A 171 13.66 36.18 26.09
CA VAL A 171 12.44 36.14 25.27
C VAL A 171 11.80 34.76 25.19
N THR A 172 12.58 33.69 25.35
CA THR A 172 12.11 32.31 25.34
C THR A 172 11.88 31.73 26.74
N ASP A 173 12.15 32.50 27.80
CA ASP A 173 12.07 32.04 29.20
C ASP A 173 10.89 32.72 29.91
N ASP A 174 11.05 33.99 30.29
CA ASP A 174 10.10 34.67 31.18
C ASP A 174 9.80 36.14 30.84
N ARG A 175 10.35 36.67 29.74
CA ARG A 175 10.16 38.08 29.33
C ARG A 175 9.49 38.22 27.98
N PHE A 176 8.77 39.32 27.84
CA PHE A 176 7.98 39.67 26.66
C PHE A 176 8.55 40.93 26.02
N PHE A 177 8.52 41.05 24.70
CA PHE A 177 9.15 42.19 24.03
C PHE A 177 8.30 42.77 22.89
N ILE A 178 8.44 44.08 22.66
CA ILE A 178 8.01 44.74 21.43
C ILE A 178 9.25 45.26 20.71
N SER A 179 9.35 45.00 19.41
CA SER A 179 10.41 45.52 18.55
C SER A 179 9.82 46.45 17.50
N ILE A 180 10.27 47.71 17.44
CA ILE A 180 9.86 48.71 16.44
C ILE A 180 11.06 49.06 15.56
N GLY A 181 10.94 48.88 14.25
CA GLY A 181 11.97 49.26 13.29
C GLY A 181 12.19 50.77 13.26
N LEU A 182 13.44 51.23 13.23
CA LEU A 182 13.75 52.66 13.09
C LEU A 182 13.37 53.22 11.71
N ASP A 183 13.12 52.34 10.75
CA ASP A 183 12.62 52.64 9.41
C ASP A 183 11.09 52.76 9.34
N ASP A 184 10.38 52.63 10.47
CA ASP A 184 8.96 52.91 10.54
C ASP A 184 8.68 54.41 10.29
N PRO A 185 7.69 54.77 9.45
CA PRO A 185 7.39 56.17 9.15
C PRO A 185 7.03 57.03 10.37
N LYS A 186 6.56 56.43 11.46
CA LYS A 186 6.22 57.12 12.71
C LYS A 186 7.32 57.07 13.76
N TYR A 187 8.46 56.43 13.48
CA TYR A 187 9.57 56.38 14.40
C TYR A 187 10.12 57.79 14.72
N GLY A 188 10.36 58.07 16.00
CA GLY A 188 10.97 59.32 16.44
C GLY A 188 11.16 59.40 17.95
N SER A 189 11.45 60.60 18.47
CA SER A 189 11.69 60.82 19.91
C SER A 189 10.46 60.55 20.81
N ALA A 190 9.27 60.43 20.21
CA ALA A 190 8.05 60.06 20.91
C ALA A 190 7.89 58.53 21.08
N THR A 191 8.56 57.71 20.27
CA THR A 191 8.41 56.24 20.28
C THR A 191 8.89 55.64 21.59
N ARG A 192 10.04 56.08 22.10
CA ARG A 192 10.55 55.67 23.42
C ARG A 192 9.57 56.01 24.54
N ARG A 193 9.06 57.25 24.54
CA ARG A 193 8.09 57.72 25.54
C ARG A 193 6.78 56.94 25.50
N LEU A 194 6.33 56.55 24.30
CA LEU A 194 5.15 55.69 24.13
C LEU A 194 5.39 54.32 24.79
N LEU A 195 6.52 53.68 24.54
CA LEU A 195 6.84 52.36 25.10
C LEU A 195 7.01 52.41 26.63
N GLU A 196 7.69 53.44 27.14
CA GLU A 196 7.83 53.68 28.59
C GLU A 196 6.46 53.94 29.24
N GLY A 197 5.61 54.77 28.62
CA GLY A 197 4.23 55.03 29.06
C GLY A 197 3.31 53.81 28.98
N ALA A 198 3.59 52.88 28.05
CA ALA A 198 2.87 51.62 27.92
C ALA A 198 3.27 50.56 28.97
N GLY A 199 4.24 50.86 29.84
CA GLY A 199 4.68 49.98 30.93
C GLY A 199 5.90 49.13 30.62
N ALA A 200 6.76 49.54 29.68
CA ALA A 200 8.03 48.87 29.43
C ALA A 200 8.96 48.96 30.65
N ALA A 201 9.53 47.82 31.06
CA ALA A 201 10.50 47.73 32.14
C ALA A 201 11.90 48.22 31.73
N ALA A 202 12.25 48.07 30.45
CA ALA A 202 13.48 48.57 29.85
C ALA A 202 13.26 48.82 28.36
N VAL A 203 13.96 49.82 27.79
CA VAL A 203 13.93 50.13 26.36
C VAL A 203 15.35 50.33 25.85
N GLU A 204 15.78 49.50 24.90
CA GLU A 204 17.14 49.43 24.35
C GLU A 204 17.11 49.48 22.82
N ILE A 205 18.22 49.87 22.20
CA ILE A 205 18.36 49.87 20.74
C ILE A 205 19.25 48.68 20.36
N ALA A 206 18.77 47.85 19.44
CA ALA A 206 19.56 46.82 18.80
C ALA A 206 20.32 47.43 17.61
N ASP A 207 21.64 47.46 17.70
CA ASP A 207 22.51 47.85 16.59
C ASP A 207 22.59 46.71 15.56
N ASP A 208 22.25 47.03 14.31
CA ASP A 208 22.36 46.06 13.23
C ASP A 208 23.81 45.99 12.73
N VAL A 209 24.46 44.85 12.98
CA VAL A 209 25.75 44.54 12.38
C VAL A 209 25.51 43.63 11.18
N LYS A 210 25.92 44.16 10.02
CA LYS A 210 25.77 43.59 8.68
C LYS A 210 25.85 42.06 8.62
N GLU A 211 24.90 41.49 7.89
CA GLU A 211 24.75 40.08 7.51
C GLU A 211 26.07 39.32 7.41
N SER A 212 26.31 38.36 8.31
CA SER A 212 27.28 37.31 8.04
C SER A 212 26.59 36.25 7.19
N ALA A 213 26.98 36.16 5.91
CA ALA A 213 26.63 35.01 5.07
C ALA A 213 26.89 33.70 5.84
N PRO A 214 26.08 32.65 5.62
CA PRO A 214 26.29 31.37 6.32
C PRO A 214 27.75 30.93 6.14
N PRO A 215 28.37 30.33 7.17
CA PRO A 215 29.76 29.93 7.09
C PRO A 215 30.04 29.12 5.83
N ARG A 216 31.14 29.40 5.12
CA ARG A 216 31.45 28.70 3.85
C ARG A 216 31.50 27.17 3.99
N TRP A 217 31.84 26.66 5.17
CA TRP A 217 31.81 25.22 5.46
C TRP A 217 30.39 24.64 5.44
N PHE A 218 29.40 25.40 5.90
CA PHE A 218 28.00 25.00 5.95
C PHE A 218 27.44 24.80 4.54
N LEU A 219 27.72 25.73 3.63
CA LEU A 219 27.33 25.61 2.22
C LEU A 219 28.04 24.42 1.54
N ARG A 220 29.35 24.26 1.76
CA ARG A 220 30.11 23.13 1.20
C ARG A 220 29.60 21.79 1.70
N ALA A 221 29.27 21.67 2.99
CA ALA A 221 28.72 20.45 3.58
C ALA A 221 27.37 20.06 2.93
N HIS A 222 26.48 21.03 2.72
CA HIS A 222 25.20 20.76 2.06
C HIS A 222 25.36 20.36 0.59
N VAL A 223 26.28 20.99 -0.15
CA VAL A 223 26.60 20.59 -1.53
C VAL A 223 27.18 19.17 -1.56
N MET A 224 28.10 18.83 -0.66
CA MET A 224 28.66 17.48 -0.57
C MET A 224 27.59 16.44 -0.22
N LEU A 225 26.70 16.75 0.73
CA LEU A 225 25.58 15.89 1.08
C LEU A 225 24.64 15.68 -0.11
N ALA A 226 24.29 16.76 -0.84
CA ALA A 226 23.47 16.65 -2.05
C ALA A 226 24.14 15.76 -3.11
N CYS A 227 25.43 15.93 -3.37
CA CYS A 227 26.19 15.05 -4.27
C CYS A 227 26.21 13.60 -3.79
N PHE A 228 26.36 13.37 -2.48
CA PHE A 228 26.36 12.03 -1.90
C PHE A 228 24.99 11.35 -2.05
N LEU A 229 23.89 12.09 -1.84
CA LEU A 229 22.52 11.60 -2.02
C LEU A 229 22.19 11.26 -3.49
N LEU A 230 22.96 11.75 -4.46
CA LEU A 230 22.82 11.37 -5.87
C LEU A 230 23.49 10.01 -6.18
N ILE A 231 24.43 9.54 -5.34
CA ILE A 231 25.16 8.29 -5.59
C ILE A 231 24.20 7.08 -5.64
N PRO A 232 23.29 6.86 -4.67
CA PRO A 232 22.33 5.76 -4.75
C PRO A 232 21.46 5.81 -6.01
N LEU A 233 21.01 7.00 -6.42
CA LEU A 233 20.20 7.17 -7.64
C LEU A 233 21.00 6.82 -8.90
N ALA A 234 22.28 7.23 -8.96
CA ALA A 234 23.18 6.87 -10.05
C ALA A 234 23.46 5.37 -10.09
N VAL A 235 23.66 4.73 -8.93
CA VAL A 235 23.85 3.28 -8.81
C VAL A 235 22.59 2.53 -9.26
N ILE A 236 21.40 2.93 -8.81
CA ILE A 236 20.13 2.33 -9.26
C ILE A 236 19.98 2.49 -10.78
N ALA A 237 20.25 3.69 -11.33
CA ALA A 237 20.17 3.95 -12.75
C ALA A 237 21.16 3.10 -13.57
N TYR A 238 22.36 2.88 -13.05
CA TYR A 238 23.39 2.02 -13.66
C TYR A 238 23.01 0.54 -13.60
N MET A 239 22.53 0.06 -12.44
CA MET A 239 22.24 -1.35 -12.21
C MET A 239 20.85 -1.81 -12.70
N ARG A 240 20.00 -0.90 -13.21
CA ARG A 240 18.61 -1.22 -13.60
C ARG A 240 18.46 -2.27 -14.71
N VAL A 241 19.50 -2.46 -15.54
CA VAL A 241 19.49 -3.40 -16.69
C VAL A 241 20.35 -4.63 -16.43
N ASP A 242 21.12 -4.64 -15.33
CA ASP A 242 22.05 -5.72 -15.05
C ASP A 242 21.34 -6.93 -14.43
N LYS A 243 21.72 -8.12 -14.88
CA LYS A 243 21.14 -9.38 -14.42
C LYS A 243 22.20 -10.12 -13.62
N GLN A 244 22.11 -10.02 -12.29
CA GLN A 244 22.97 -10.80 -11.41
C GLN A 244 22.36 -12.18 -11.11
N SER A 245 23.20 -13.21 -11.17
CA SER A 245 22.89 -14.57 -10.70
C SER A 245 22.95 -14.71 -9.17
N GLN A 246 23.58 -13.74 -8.51
CA GLN A 246 23.62 -13.62 -7.06
C GLN A 246 22.33 -12.94 -6.56
N PRO A 247 21.71 -13.43 -5.48
CA PRO A 247 20.55 -12.79 -4.89
C PRO A 247 20.90 -11.36 -4.42
N ARG A 248 19.99 -10.41 -4.64
CA ARG A 248 20.18 -9.02 -4.23
C ARG A 248 20.32 -8.92 -2.71
N ILE A 249 21.02 -7.90 -2.24
CA ILE A 249 21.11 -7.58 -0.80
C ILE A 249 19.69 -7.36 -0.27
N HIS A 250 19.26 -8.29 0.57
CA HIS A 250 17.93 -8.30 1.15
C HIS A 250 17.98 -7.65 2.54
N ILE A 251 17.64 -6.35 2.60
CA ILE A 251 17.79 -5.54 3.82
C ILE A 251 16.62 -5.77 4.79
N VAL A 252 15.40 -5.85 4.28
CA VAL A 252 14.19 -6.07 5.08
C VAL A 252 13.90 -7.57 5.10
N GLN A 253 14.42 -8.26 6.10
CA GLN A 253 14.27 -9.71 6.26
C GLN A 253 12.93 -10.11 6.90
N ASP A 254 12.09 -9.13 7.22
CA ASP A 254 10.90 -9.34 8.03
C ASP A 254 9.93 -10.29 7.32
N MET A 255 9.62 -11.39 8.00
CA MET A 255 8.80 -12.51 7.52
C MET A 255 9.28 -13.30 6.27
N ASP A 256 10.29 -12.85 5.53
CA ASP A 256 10.84 -13.58 4.38
C ASP A 256 11.75 -14.74 4.80
N ASN A 257 12.55 -14.53 5.84
CA ASN A 257 13.41 -15.55 6.45
C ASN A 257 12.92 -15.88 7.85
N GLN A 258 11.86 -16.69 7.93
CA GLN A 258 11.39 -17.22 9.18
C GLN A 258 12.19 -18.46 9.56
N GLU A 259 12.72 -18.47 10.79
CA GLU A 259 13.18 -19.70 11.42
C GLU A 259 11.98 -20.64 11.57
N ARG A 260 11.85 -21.57 10.64
CA ARG A 260 10.82 -22.60 10.66
C ARG A 260 11.46 -23.98 10.64
N TYR A 261 10.97 -24.85 11.50
CA TYR A 261 11.26 -26.27 11.40
C TYR A 261 10.60 -26.79 10.13
N THR A 262 11.40 -27.07 9.10
CA THR A 262 10.89 -27.53 7.80
C THR A 262 10.65 -29.04 7.89
N ALA A 263 9.43 -29.50 7.60
CA ALA A 263 9.03 -30.91 7.78
C ALA A 263 9.96 -31.95 7.09
N GLY A 264 10.73 -31.55 6.06
CA GLY A 264 11.69 -32.39 5.36
C GLY A 264 13.13 -32.39 5.92
N LYS A 265 13.44 -31.53 6.90
CA LYS A 265 14.73 -31.51 7.60
C LYS A 265 14.45 -31.85 9.06
N GLN A 266 14.82 -33.03 9.50
CA GLN A 266 14.73 -33.41 10.92
C GLN A 266 15.68 -32.51 11.72
N MET A 267 15.16 -31.38 12.17
CA MET A 267 15.88 -30.38 12.95
C MET A 267 15.61 -30.63 14.43
N ALA A 268 16.68 -30.56 15.23
CA ALA A 268 16.59 -30.64 16.68
C ALA A 268 15.86 -29.41 17.24
N ASN A 269 15.01 -29.62 18.25
CA ASN A 269 14.33 -28.57 18.97
C ASN A 269 14.68 -28.65 20.46
N ASP A 270 15.41 -27.66 20.95
CA ASP A 270 15.93 -27.60 22.32
C ASP A 270 14.85 -27.30 23.37
N VAL A 271 13.64 -26.92 22.94
CA VAL A 271 12.49 -26.68 23.84
C VAL A 271 11.95 -27.99 24.41
N PHE A 272 12.05 -29.10 23.67
CA PHE A 272 11.53 -30.40 24.12
C PHE A 272 12.68 -31.34 24.49
N ALA A 273 12.52 -32.04 25.62
CA ALA A 273 13.54 -32.96 26.14
C ALA A 273 13.89 -34.11 25.18
N ASP A 274 13.03 -34.43 24.22
CA ASP A 274 13.26 -35.46 23.19
C ASP A 274 13.92 -34.90 21.91
N GLY A 275 14.22 -33.60 21.87
CA GLY A 275 14.85 -32.93 20.73
C GLY A 275 13.99 -32.88 19.47
N ARG A 276 12.73 -33.32 19.52
CA ARG A 276 11.89 -33.45 18.31
C ARG A 276 11.17 -32.15 18.02
N SER A 277 11.38 -31.63 16.81
CA SER A 277 10.60 -30.50 16.28
C SER A 277 9.14 -30.87 15.99
N ALA A 278 8.86 -32.11 15.59
CA ALA A 278 7.49 -32.63 15.45
C ALA A 278 7.06 -33.39 16.72
N ARG A 279 5.92 -33.02 17.31
CA ARG A 279 5.37 -33.74 18.46
C ARG A 279 4.68 -35.03 17.98
N PRO A 280 4.96 -36.19 18.60
CA PRO A 280 4.19 -37.40 18.33
C PRO A 280 2.73 -37.16 18.73
N LYS A 281 1.81 -37.80 18.01
CA LYS A 281 0.39 -37.82 18.39
C LYS A 281 0.27 -38.34 19.82
N ILE A 282 -0.57 -37.71 20.65
CA ILE A 282 -0.84 -38.20 22.01
C ILE A 282 -1.47 -39.59 21.88
N ALA A 283 -0.98 -40.56 22.65
CA ALA A 283 -1.51 -41.92 22.64
C ALA A 283 -3.03 -41.91 22.89
N GLY A 284 -3.80 -42.62 22.05
CA GLY A 284 -5.26 -42.62 22.11
C GLY A 284 -5.96 -41.47 21.37
N THR A 285 -5.23 -40.58 20.69
CA THR A 285 -5.82 -39.54 19.83
C THR A 285 -6.45 -40.17 18.60
N LEU A 286 -7.78 -40.07 18.49
CA LEU A 286 -8.56 -40.42 17.30
C LEU A 286 -8.75 -39.16 16.44
N ALA A 287 -8.38 -39.23 15.16
CA ALA A 287 -8.58 -38.11 14.24
C ALA A 287 -10.08 -37.92 13.96
N ARG A 288 -10.59 -36.70 14.22
CA ARG A 288 -12.01 -36.36 14.08
C ARG A 288 -12.53 -36.47 12.63
N GLU A 289 -11.62 -36.37 11.65
CA GLU A 289 -11.92 -36.40 10.21
C GLU A 289 -11.65 -37.78 9.56
N ASP A 290 -10.95 -38.71 10.24
CA ASP A 290 -10.62 -40.04 9.68
C ASP A 290 -11.60 -41.14 10.11
N PHE A 291 -12.65 -40.79 10.85
CA PHE A 291 -13.67 -41.75 11.28
C PHE A 291 -14.66 -42.02 10.15
N THR A 292 -14.18 -42.61 9.05
CA THR A 292 -14.99 -43.04 7.90
C THR A 292 -15.69 -44.36 8.23
N GLN A 293 -16.69 -44.32 9.11
CA GLN A 293 -17.54 -45.49 9.43
C GLN A 293 -18.38 -45.97 8.25
N ASP A 294 -18.37 -45.23 7.14
CA ASP A 294 -19.07 -45.56 5.91
C ASP A 294 -18.08 -45.70 4.72
N PRO A 295 -17.44 -46.87 4.55
CA PRO A 295 -16.59 -47.15 3.39
C PRO A 295 -17.33 -47.06 2.06
N HIS A 296 -18.65 -47.29 2.03
CA HIS A 296 -19.41 -47.19 0.79
C HIS A 296 -19.48 -45.73 0.36
N TYR A 297 -19.81 -44.81 1.26
CA TYR A 297 -19.85 -43.37 0.95
C TYR A 297 -18.47 -42.75 0.70
N TYR A 298 -17.49 -42.99 1.58
CA TYR A 298 -16.20 -42.29 1.51
C TYR A 298 -15.19 -42.93 0.57
N GLN A 299 -15.28 -44.24 0.33
CA GLN A 299 -14.27 -44.99 -0.43
C GLN A 299 -14.85 -45.70 -1.66
N GLY A 300 -16.18 -45.76 -1.80
CA GLY A 300 -16.84 -46.50 -2.88
C GLY A 300 -16.72 -48.01 -2.74
N ARG A 301 -16.57 -48.54 -1.51
CA ARG A 301 -16.39 -49.97 -1.26
C ARG A 301 -17.46 -50.54 -0.33
N VAL A 302 -17.89 -51.76 -0.59
CA VAL A 302 -18.74 -52.56 0.30
C VAL A 302 -17.97 -53.83 0.63
N GLY A 303 -17.42 -53.90 1.85
CA GLY A 303 -16.39 -54.87 2.19
C GLY A 303 -15.17 -54.71 1.30
N ASP A 304 -14.63 -55.82 0.80
CA ASP A 304 -13.46 -55.80 -0.10
C ASP A 304 -13.79 -55.48 -1.57
N GLN A 305 -15.07 -55.39 -1.92
CA GLN A 305 -15.53 -55.19 -3.30
C GLN A 305 -15.87 -53.73 -3.59
N TRP A 306 -15.78 -53.34 -4.86
CA TRP A 306 -16.29 -52.04 -5.31
C TRP A 306 -17.81 -52.00 -5.22
N ALA A 307 -18.35 -50.89 -4.72
CA ALA A 307 -19.79 -50.68 -4.64
C ALA A 307 -20.43 -50.73 -6.03
N THR A 308 -21.57 -51.42 -6.14
CA THR A 308 -22.36 -51.54 -7.37
C THR A 308 -23.50 -50.52 -7.44
N GLY A 309 -23.91 -49.95 -6.29
CA GLY A 309 -24.93 -48.90 -6.19
C GLY A 309 -24.40 -47.59 -5.61
N ILE A 310 -25.13 -46.50 -5.86
CA ILE A 310 -24.86 -45.17 -5.28
C ILE A 310 -25.45 -45.14 -3.85
N PRO A 311 -24.73 -44.65 -2.83
CA PRO A 311 -25.16 -44.68 -1.43
C PRO A 311 -26.23 -43.62 -1.10
N MET A 312 -27.42 -43.76 -1.70
CA MET A 312 -28.54 -42.81 -1.52
C MET A 312 -29.16 -42.79 -0.11
N TYR A 313 -28.70 -43.66 0.80
CA TYR A 313 -29.01 -43.58 2.22
C TYR A 313 -28.23 -42.43 2.91
N HIS A 314 -27.16 -41.91 2.30
CA HIS A 314 -26.32 -40.90 2.93
C HIS A 314 -26.99 -39.51 2.93
N PRO A 315 -27.08 -38.79 4.07
CA PRO A 315 -27.82 -37.54 4.18
C PRO A 315 -27.38 -36.44 3.22
N GLU A 316 -26.08 -36.34 2.91
CA GLU A 316 -25.58 -35.35 1.97
C GLU A 316 -26.04 -35.60 0.53
N LEU A 317 -26.14 -36.87 0.13
CA LEU A 317 -26.66 -37.22 -1.21
C LEU A 317 -28.15 -36.95 -1.30
N GLN A 318 -28.90 -37.27 -0.25
CA GLN A 318 -30.32 -36.94 -0.16
C GLN A 318 -30.52 -35.43 -0.24
N ARG A 319 -29.68 -34.62 0.43
CA ARG A 319 -29.73 -33.16 0.32
C ARG A 319 -29.53 -32.66 -1.11
N LEU A 320 -28.55 -33.20 -1.84
CA LEU A 320 -28.34 -32.87 -3.25
C LEU A 320 -29.51 -33.32 -4.14
N ALA A 321 -30.20 -34.39 -3.76
CA ALA A 321 -31.40 -34.90 -4.41
C ALA A 321 -32.71 -34.28 -3.87
N GLY A 322 -32.68 -33.14 -3.16
CA GLY A 322 -33.90 -32.46 -2.69
C GLY A 322 -34.65 -33.21 -1.58
N GLY A 323 -33.95 -34.06 -0.81
CA GLY A 323 -34.49 -34.90 0.26
C GLY A 323 -34.86 -36.32 -0.17
N ALA A 324 -34.76 -36.66 -1.46
CA ALA A 324 -35.10 -37.98 -1.96
C ALA A 324 -34.00 -39.02 -1.65
N ALA A 325 -34.41 -40.24 -1.30
CA ALA A 325 -33.52 -41.39 -1.08
C ALA A 325 -33.21 -42.18 -2.37
N GLU A 326 -33.39 -41.56 -3.53
CA GLU A 326 -33.16 -42.16 -4.84
C GLU A 326 -32.52 -41.17 -5.82
N VAL A 327 -31.85 -41.69 -6.85
CA VAL A 327 -31.27 -40.86 -7.91
C VAL A 327 -32.40 -40.20 -8.70
N ASN A 328 -32.44 -38.88 -8.69
CA ASN A 328 -33.48 -38.10 -9.36
C ASN A 328 -32.89 -37.00 -10.25
N GLU A 329 -33.76 -36.26 -10.93
CA GLU A 329 -33.36 -35.22 -11.88
C GLU A 329 -32.47 -34.14 -11.23
N GLN A 330 -32.73 -33.79 -9.96
CA GLN A 330 -31.96 -32.76 -9.26
C GLN A 330 -30.51 -33.21 -9.03
N LEU A 331 -30.31 -34.45 -8.54
CA LEU A 331 -28.99 -35.03 -8.38
C LEU A 331 -28.28 -35.18 -9.74
N MET A 332 -29.01 -35.55 -10.78
CA MET A 332 -28.47 -35.65 -12.14
C MET A 332 -28.02 -34.31 -12.71
N ARG A 333 -28.78 -33.23 -12.49
CA ARG A 333 -28.38 -31.86 -12.85
C ARG A 333 -27.13 -31.44 -12.09
N ARG A 334 -27.06 -31.71 -10.79
CA ARG A 334 -25.86 -31.44 -9.99
C ARG A 334 -24.64 -32.19 -10.52
N GLY A 335 -24.80 -33.48 -10.82
CA GLY A 335 -23.76 -34.31 -11.42
C GLY A 335 -23.26 -33.76 -12.76
N ARG A 336 -24.19 -33.36 -13.64
CA ARG A 336 -23.87 -32.72 -14.93
C ARG A 336 -23.04 -31.45 -14.75
N ASP A 337 -23.44 -30.58 -13.82
CA ASP A 337 -22.75 -29.31 -13.59
C ASP A 337 -21.32 -29.54 -13.08
N ARG A 338 -21.15 -30.45 -12.10
CA ARG A 338 -19.82 -30.78 -11.58
C ARG A 338 -18.96 -31.47 -12.64
N TYR A 339 -19.53 -32.38 -13.42
CA TYR A 339 -18.85 -33.02 -14.55
C TYR A 339 -18.40 -32.00 -15.61
N ALA A 340 -19.25 -31.04 -15.96
CA ALA A 340 -18.92 -29.99 -16.92
C ALA A 340 -17.70 -29.18 -16.47
N ILE A 341 -17.60 -28.87 -15.17
CA ILE A 341 -16.49 -28.11 -14.59
C ILE A 341 -15.21 -28.94 -14.54
N PHE A 342 -15.27 -30.13 -13.95
CA PHE A 342 -14.05 -30.87 -13.59
C PHE A 342 -13.61 -31.92 -14.61
N CYS A 343 -14.54 -32.51 -15.36
CA CYS A 343 -14.26 -33.71 -16.15
C CYS A 343 -14.32 -33.47 -17.66
N SER A 344 -15.20 -32.57 -18.14
CA SER A 344 -15.48 -32.40 -19.57
C SER A 344 -14.27 -31.96 -20.40
N HIS A 345 -13.33 -31.21 -19.81
CA HIS A 345 -12.12 -30.75 -20.46
C HIS A 345 -11.22 -31.89 -20.94
N CYS A 346 -11.26 -33.05 -20.25
CA CYS A 346 -10.53 -34.26 -20.62
C CYS A 346 -11.45 -35.29 -21.29
N HIS A 347 -12.64 -35.54 -20.73
CA HIS A 347 -13.53 -36.62 -21.18
C HIS A 347 -14.52 -36.23 -22.29
N GLY A 348 -14.64 -34.93 -22.62
CA GLY A 348 -15.69 -34.41 -23.52
C GLY A 348 -17.03 -34.22 -22.79
N LEU A 349 -17.94 -33.43 -23.34
CA LEU A 349 -19.28 -33.23 -22.76
C LEU A 349 -20.17 -34.47 -22.88
N ASP A 350 -19.92 -35.29 -23.90
CA ASP A 350 -20.59 -36.55 -24.20
C ASP A 350 -19.93 -37.77 -23.52
N GLY A 351 -18.72 -37.63 -22.98
CA GLY A 351 -17.96 -38.71 -22.37
C GLY A 351 -17.25 -39.61 -23.38
N ALA A 352 -17.05 -39.16 -24.62
CA ALA A 352 -16.36 -39.93 -25.66
C ALA A 352 -14.83 -40.01 -25.49
N GLY A 353 -14.25 -39.28 -24.53
CA GLY A 353 -12.79 -39.23 -24.30
C GLY A 353 -12.06 -38.19 -25.17
N ALA A 354 -12.81 -37.33 -25.88
CA ALA A 354 -12.28 -36.33 -26.80
C ALA A 354 -12.38 -34.89 -26.25
N GLY A 355 -12.10 -34.69 -24.96
CA GLY A 355 -12.02 -33.34 -24.38
C GLY A 355 -10.82 -32.56 -24.92
N ARG A 356 -10.93 -31.21 -24.99
CA ARG A 356 -9.89 -30.35 -25.59
C ARG A 356 -8.49 -30.57 -24.99
N VAL A 357 -8.40 -30.84 -23.69
CA VAL A 357 -7.13 -31.15 -23.01
C VAL A 357 -6.58 -32.49 -23.48
N ALA A 358 -7.42 -33.53 -23.54
CA ALA A 358 -7.00 -34.84 -24.03
C ALA A 358 -6.51 -34.77 -25.48
N THR A 359 -7.26 -34.10 -26.37
CA THR A 359 -6.84 -33.90 -27.77
C THR A 359 -5.52 -33.16 -27.89
N TYR A 360 -5.33 -32.09 -27.12
CA TYR A 360 -4.10 -31.29 -27.15
C TYR A 360 -2.87 -32.05 -26.65
N VAL A 361 -3.00 -32.83 -25.57
CA VAL A 361 -1.88 -33.56 -24.98
C VAL A 361 -1.48 -34.77 -25.84
N VAL A 362 -2.44 -35.47 -26.43
CA VAL A 362 -2.17 -36.57 -27.38
C VAL A 362 -1.40 -36.08 -28.60
N GLN A 363 -1.75 -34.90 -29.14
CA GLN A 363 -1.04 -34.29 -30.28
C GLN A 363 0.43 -33.94 -30.00
N ARG A 364 0.84 -33.86 -28.73
CA ARG A 364 2.20 -33.48 -28.32
C ARG A 364 3.06 -34.66 -27.85
N GLU A 365 2.55 -35.90 -27.95
CA GLU A 365 3.26 -37.14 -27.58
C GLU A 365 3.85 -37.16 -26.15
N ILE A 366 3.26 -36.39 -25.23
CA ILE A 366 3.74 -36.27 -23.85
C ILE A 366 3.23 -37.44 -23.00
N GLY A 367 3.68 -38.67 -23.25
CA GLY A 367 3.52 -39.84 -22.35
C GLY A 367 2.15 -40.02 -21.66
N PHE A 368 1.06 -39.56 -22.28
CA PHE A 368 -0.23 -39.36 -21.65
C PHE A 368 -1.18 -40.48 -22.08
N VAL A 369 -1.83 -41.13 -21.10
CA VAL A 369 -2.84 -42.14 -21.41
C VAL A 369 -4.17 -41.41 -21.62
N PRO A 370 -4.74 -41.41 -22.84
CA PRO A 370 -5.99 -40.72 -23.10
C PRO A 370 -7.15 -41.34 -22.32
N PRO A 371 -8.15 -40.53 -21.92
CA PRO A 371 -9.35 -41.06 -21.31
C PRO A 371 -10.11 -41.95 -22.30
N LYS A 372 -10.49 -43.15 -21.85
CA LYS A 372 -11.39 -44.02 -22.62
C LYS A 372 -12.78 -43.39 -22.73
N SER A 373 -13.47 -43.69 -23.84
CA SER A 373 -14.91 -43.43 -23.95
C SER A 373 -15.67 -44.17 -22.84
N TYR A 374 -16.72 -43.55 -22.32
CA TYR A 374 -17.57 -44.20 -21.32
C TYR A 374 -18.41 -45.35 -21.89
N ALA A 375 -18.61 -45.42 -23.22
CA ALA A 375 -19.21 -46.58 -23.89
C ALA A 375 -18.21 -47.71 -24.21
N ASP A 376 -16.92 -47.56 -23.89
CA ASP A 376 -15.95 -48.65 -24.03
C ASP A 376 -16.39 -49.84 -23.13
N PRO A 377 -16.45 -51.08 -23.64
CA PRO A 377 -16.86 -52.26 -22.88
C PRO A 377 -16.11 -52.43 -21.55
N ASP A 378 -14.81 -52.10 -21.51
CA ASP A 378 -13.99 -52.19 -20.29
C ASP A 378 -14.37 -51.16 -19.23
N VAL A 379 -15.07 -50.10 -19.63
CA VAL A 379 -15.55 -49.03 -18.75
C VAL A 379 -16.98 -49.28 -18.32
N LEU A 380 -17.81 -49.86 -19.19
CA LEU A 380 -19.20 -50.22 -18.89
C LEU A 380 -19.31 -51.23 -17.74
N VAL A 381 -18.42 -52.23 -17.71
CA VAL A 381 -18.40 -53.27 -16.68
C VAL A 381 -17.92 -52.79 -15.31
N ARG A 382 -17.38 -51.56 -15.21
CA ARG A 382 -16.82 -51.04 -13.94
C ARG A 382 -17.95 -50.70 -12.96
N PRO A 383 -17.88 -51.21 -11.71
CA PRO A 383 -18.80 -50.82 -10.65
C PRO A 383 -18.71 -49.31 -10.37
N VAL A 384 -19.80 -48.71 -9.90
CA VAL A 384 -19.88 -47.27 -9.58
C VAL A 384 -18.84 -46.86 -8.52
N GLY A 385 -18.53 -47.74 -7.59
CA GLY A 385 -17.47 -47.55 -6.59
C GLY A 385 -16.08 -47.39 -7.20
N HIS A 386 -15.77 -48.15 -8.26
CA HIS A 386 -14.51 -47.98 -9.00
C HIS A 386 -14.45 -46.62 -9.70
N LEU A 387 -15.56 -46.16 -10.28
CA LEU A 387 -15.64 -44.83 -10.89
C LEU A 387 -15.45 -43.71 -9.86
N PHE A 388 -16.12 -43.83 -8.70
CA PHE A 388 -15.95 -42.92 -7.57
C PHE A 388 -14.49 -42.87 -7.09
N ASN A 389 -13.85 -44.03 -6.92
CA ASN A 389 -12.45 -44.12 -6.53
C ASN A 389 -11.51 -43.50 -7.57
N THR A 390 -11.80 -43.70 -8.85
CA THR A 390 -11.02 -43.10 -9.94
C THR A 390 -11.06 -41.57 -9.90
N ILE A 391 -12.23 -40.98 -9.62
CA ILE A 391 -12.35 -39.52 -9.44
C ILE A 391 -11.58 -39.07 -8.19
N THR A 392 -11.67 -39.84 -7.11
CA THR A 392 -11.08 -39.49 -5.82
C THR A 392 -9.56 -39.52 -5.85
N ASN A 393 -9.01 -40.66 -6.29
CA ASN A 393 -7.60 -41.01 -6.15
C ASN A 393 -6.81 -40.94 -7.47
N GLY A 394 -7.49 -40.66 -8.58
CA GLY A 394 -6.88 -40.67 -9.91
C GLY A 394 -6.63 -42.09 -10.42
N ILE A 395 -6.20 -42.20 -11.67
CA ILE A 395 -5.74 -43.46 -12.28
C ILE A 395 -4.78 -43.16 -13.44
N ARG A 396 -3.60 -43.79 -13.44
CA ARG A 396 -2.56 -43.55 -14.46
C ARG A 396 -2.21 -42.06 -14.56
N THR A 397 -2.53 -41.42 -15.69
CA THR A 397 -2.28 -40.00 -15.97
C THR A 397 -3.45 -39.08 -15.60
N MET A 398 -4.57 -39.64 -15.14
CA MET A 398 -5.66 -38.87 -14.55
C MET A 398 -5.32 -38.52 -13.10
N ALA A 399 -5.20 -37.22 -12.82
CA ALA A 399 -4.93 -36.71 -11.47
C ALA A 399 -6.09 -36.97 -10.49
N PRO A 400 -5.82 -37.09 -9.18
CA PRO A 400 -6.87 -37.17 -8.17
C PRO A 400 -7.64 -35.85 -8.06
N HIS A 401 -8.95 -35.94 -7.85
CA HIS A 401 -9.82 -34.79 -7.57
C HIS A 401 -10.42 -34.82 -6.15
N GLY A 402 -9.99 -35.73 -5.27
CA GLY A 402 -10.52 -35.90 -3.92
C GLY A 402 -10.55 -34.62 -3.07
N ASP A 403 -9.51 -33.78 -3.21
CA ASP A 403 -9.37 -32.51 -2.49
C ASP A 403 -10.18 -31.36 -3.11
N GLN A 404 -10.57 -31.50 -4.39
CA GLN A 404 -11.24 -30.46 -5.16
C GLN A 404 -12.76 -30.65 -5.23
N ILE A 405 -13.22 -31.90 -5.14
CA ILE A 405 -14.62 -32.28 -5.32
C ILE A 405 -15.13 -32.95 -4.03
N PRO A 406 -16.14 -32.37 -3.34
CA PRO A 406 -16.77 -32.99 -2.19
C PRO A 406 -17.27 -34.41 -2.46
N VAL A 407 -17.33 -35.27 -1.43
CA VAL A 407 -17.68 -36.69 -1.57
C VAL A 407 -19.06 -36.88 -2.23
N ALA A 408 -20.08 -36.13 -1.77
CA ALA A 408 -21.42 -36.18 -2.36
C ALA A 408 -21.44 -35.79 -3.85
N ASP A 409 -20.64 -34.77 -4.22
CA ASP A 409 -20.53 -34.31 -5.60
C ASP A 409 -19.83 -35.32 -6.50
N ARG A 410 -18.84 -36.07 -5.98
CA ARG A 410 -18.23 -37.19 -6.72
C ARG A 410 -19.24 -38.28 -7.04
N TRP A 411 -20.11 -38.63 -6.10
CA TRP A 411 -21.21 -39.57 -6.34
C TRP A 411 -22.24 -39.04 -7.34
N ALA A 412 -22.57 -37.74 -7.29
CA ALA A 412 -23.44 -37.11 -8.29
C ALA A 412 -22.80 -37.16 -9.70
N ILE A 413 -21.49 -36.93 -9.82
CA ILE A 413 -20.76 -37.12 -11.08
C ILE A 413 -20.86 -38.57 -11.56
N VAL A 414 -20.69 -39.55 -10.67
CA VAL A 414 -20.82 -40.98 -11.03
C VAL A 414 -22.23 -41.31 -11.55
N ALA A 415 -23.28 -40.75 -10.95
CA ALA A 415 -24.65 -40.87 -11.46
C ALA A 415 -24.76 -40.31 -12.89
N TYR A 416 -24.17 -39.14 -13.14
CA TYR A 416 -24.15 -38.52 -14.46
C TYR A 416 -23.34 -39.32 -15.48
N VAL A 417 -22.19 -39.89 -15.10
CA VAL A 417 -21.40 -40.79 -15.96
C VAL A 417 -22.24 -42.01 -16.36
N LYS A 418 -22.99 -42.62 -15.43
CA LYS A 418 -23.88 -43.74 -15.76
C LYS A 418 -25.00 -43.34 -16.73
N ALA A 419 -25.52 -42.12 -16.64
CA ALA A 419 -26.45 -41.62 -17.65
C ALA A 419 -25.79 -41.36 -19.01
N LEU A 420 -24.55 -40.87 -19.05
CA LEU A 420 -23.80 -40.76 -20.31
C LEU A 420 -23.58 -42.15 -20.94
N GLN A 421 -23.22 -43.15 -20.13
CA GLN A 421 -23.10 -44.55 -20.58
C GLN A 421 -24.42 -45.06 -21.18
N ARG A 422 -25.55 -44.82 -20.51
CA ARG A 422 -26.87 -45.20 -21.01
C ARG A 422 -27.25 -44.42 -22.27
N ALA A 423 -26.98 -43.12 -22.32
CA ALA A 423 -27.33 -42.26 -23.44
C ALA A 423 -26.58 -42.63 -24.73
N GLN A 424 -25.32 -43.08 -24.62
CA GLN A 424 -24.54 -43.54 -25.78
C GLN A 424 -25.06 -44.87 -26.36
N ALA A 425 -25.79 -45.67 -25.58
CA ALA A 425 -26.41 -46.91 -26.01
C ALA A 425 -27.94 -46.80 -26.19
N ALA A 426 -28.50 -45.60 -26.03
CA ALA A 426 -29.95 -45.39 -26.03
C ALA A 426 -30.52 -45.54 -27.44
N THR A 427 -31.65 -46.21 -27.55
CA THR A 427 -32.42 -46.29 -28.80
C THR A 427 -33.64 -45.38 -28.75
N ILE A 428 -34.36 -45.23 -29.87
CA ILE A 428 -35.58 -44.41 -29.89
C ILE A 428 -36.67 -44.99 -28.96
N GLU A 429 -36.59 -46.29 -28.67
CA GLU A 429 -37.46 -46.99 -27.75
C GLU A 429 -37.28 -46.52 -26.30
N ASP A 430 -36.06 -46.13 -25.89
CA ASP A 430 -35.76 -45.59 -24.55
C ASP A 430 -36.36 -44.20 -24.31
N VAL A 431 -36.75 -43.51 -25.38
CA VAL A 431 -37.32 -42.16 -25.31
C VAL A 431 -38.82 -42.28 -25.06
N PRO A 432 -39.37 -41.61 -24.01
CA PRO A 432 -40.81 -41.57 -23.77
C PRO A 432 -41.57 -41.17 -25.03
N THR A 433 -42.68 -41.84 -25.33
CA THR A 433 -43.46 -41.64 -26.58
C THR A 433 -43.81 -40.18 -26.84
N GLU A 434 -44.13 -39.43 -25.78
CA GLU A 434 -44.45 -38.00 -25.81
C GLU A 434 -43.26 -37.11 -26.24
N GLN A 435 -42.03 -37.58 -26.09
CA GLN A 435 -40.80 -36.84 -26.39
C GLN A 435 -40.16 -37.22 -27.72
N ARG A 436 -40.58 -38.34 -28.34
CA ARG A 436 -40.01 -38.84 -29.61
C ARG A 436 -40.13 -37.84 -30.76
N SER A 437 -41.24 -37.08 -30.80
CA SER A 437 -41.48 -36.05 -31.82
C SER A 437 -40.50 -34.87 -31.77
N ARG A 438 -39.84 -34.65 -30.62
CA ARG A 438 -38.82 -33.59 -30.45
C ARG A 438 -37.42 -34.02 -30.94
N MET A 439 -37.20 -35.30 -31.20
CA MET A 439 -35.90 -35.85 -31.62
C MET A 439 -35.78 -36.01 -33.13
N THR A 440 -36.88 -36.00 -33.87
CA THR A 440 -36.92 -36.07 -35.35
C THR A 440 -36.80 -34.73 -36.04
N GLN A 441 -36.73 -33.61 -35.31
CA GLN A 441 -36.46 -32.30 -35.89
C GLN A 441 -34.93 -32.14 -36.06
N PRO A 442 -34.41 -31.95 -37.29
CA PRO A 442 -33.01 -31.60 -37.46
C PRO A 442 -32.74 -30.26 -36.77
N LYS A 443 -31.59 -30.18 -36.09
CA LYS A 443 -31.07 -28.93 -35.53
C LYS A 443 -30.63 -27.96 -36.62
#